data_AF-A0A1F4Y587-F1
#
_entry.id   AF-A0A1F4Y587-F1
#
_cell.length_a   1.000
_cell.length_b   1.000
_cell.length_c   1.000
_cell.angle_alpha   90.00
_cell.angle_beta   90.00
_cell.angle_gamma   90.00
#
_symmetry.space_group_name_H-M   'P 1'
#
loop_
_entity.id
_entity.type
_entity.pdbx_description
1 polymer ?
#
loop_
_entity_poly.entity_id
_entity_poly.type
_entity_poly.pdbx_seq_one_letter_code
_entity_poly.pdbx_strand_id
1 'polypeptide(L)'
;MTKHMTSKNVAIGAAIVVILLAGYFFFYPKTAATPPGAQGKINVDTVCRGALAYMTFTDAASAEVFIAECKEGKHPEVIERYKAEMNLGDGAAI
;
A
#
# COMPACT_ATOMS: atom_id res chain seq x y z
N MET A 1 -33.73 -51.53 -10.34
CA MET A 1 -34.13 -50.43 -9.44
C MET A 1 -32.89 -49.60 -9.06
N THR A 2 -32.39 -48.72 -9.93
CA THR A 2 -31.13 -47.98 -9.65
C THR A 2 -31.12 -46.56 -10.22
N LYS A 3 -32.28 -46.00 -10.61
CA LYS A 3 -32.34 -44.66 -11.24
C LYS A 3 -32.68 -43.53 -10.26
N HIS A 4 -33.22 -43.84 -9.08
CA HIS A 4 -33.71 -42.84 -8.12
C HIS A 4 -32.67 -42.34 -7.10
N MET A 5 -31.56 -43.05 -6.89
CA MET A 5 -30.56 -42.68 -5.88
C MET A 5 -29.55 -41.65 -6.41
N THR A 6 -29.24 -41.68 -7.71
CA THR A 6 -28.26 -40.79 -8.35
C THR A 6 -28.75 -39.35 -8.51
N SER A 7 -30.04 -39.14 -8.82
CA SER A 7 -30.61 -37.81 -9.10
C SER A 7 -30.63 -36.88 -7.88
N LYS A 8 -30.95 -37.42 -6.69
CA LYS A 8 -31.00 -36.63 -5.45
C LYS A 8 -29.60 -36.19 -4.99
N ASN A 9 -28.62 -37.07 -5.11
CA ASN A 9 -27.23 -36.77 -4.73
C ASN A 9 -26.58 -35.76 -5.69
N VAL A 10 -26.93 -35.82 -6.98
CA VAL A 10 -26.51 -34.82 -7.98
C VAL A 10 -27.15 -33.45 -7.69
N ALA A 11 -28.44 -33.41 -7.33
CA ALA A 11 -29.12 -32.16 -6.97
C ALA A 11 -28.53 -31.53 -5.69
N ILE A 12 -28.23 -32.34 -4.67
CA ILE A 12 -27.59 -31.87 -3.44
C ILE A 12 -26.17 -31.37 -3.73
N GLY A 13 -25.40 -32.08 -4.56
CA GLY A 13 -24.06 -31.66 -4.97
C GLY A 13 -24.07 -30.32 -5.70
N ALA A 14 -24.99 -30.12 -6.64
CA ALA A 14 -25.15 -28.85 -7.34
C ALA A 14 -25.51 -27.70 -6.40
N ALA A 15 -26.42 -27.94 -5.43
CA ALA A 15 -26.82 -26.92 -4.45
C ALA A 15 -25.64 -26.48 -3.55
N ILE A 16 -24.78 -27.42 -3.13
CA ILE A 16 -23.59 -27.11 -2.32
C ILE A 16 -22.62 -26.23 -3.10
N VAL A 17 -22.36 -26.54 -4.38
CA VAL A 17 -21.46 -25.74 -5.22
C VAL A 17 -22.01 -24.32 -5.40
N VAL A 18 -23.31 -24.16 -5.62
CA VAL A 18 -23.94 -22.82 -5.74
C VAL A 18 -23.83 -22.03 -4.44
N ILE A 19 -24.03 -22.66 -3.29
CA ILE A 19 -23.91 -22.00 -1.98
C ILE A 19 -22.46 -21.58 -1.71
N LEU A 20 -21.47 -22.42 -2.06
CA LEU A 20 -20.07 -22.08 -1.91
C LEU A 20 -19.66 -20.91 -2.81
N LEU A 21 -20.12 -20.89 -4.06
CA LEU A 21 -19.85 -19.78 -4.99
C LEU A 21 -20.54 -18.48 -4.55
N ALA A 22 -21.79 -18.55 -4.10
CA ALA A 22 -22.53 -17.40 -3.57
C ALA A 22 -21.90 -16.87 -2.28
N GLY A 23 -21.54 -17.77 -1.35
CA GLY A 23 -20.85 -17.44 -0.11
C GLY A 23 -19.49 -16.81 -0.37
N TYR A 24 -18.70 -17.38 -1.29
CA TYR A 24 -17.41 -16.83 -1.72
C TYR A 24 -17.57 -15.42 -2.31
N PHE A 25 -18.58 -15.21 -3.16
CA PHE A 25 -18.84 -13.90 -3.76
C PHE A 25 -19.30 -12.87 -2.71
N PHE A 26 -20.07 -13.29 -1.71
CA PHE A 26 -20.59 -12.42 -0.66
C PHE A 26 -19.55 -12.11 0.43
N PHE A 27 -18.66 -13.06 0.74
CA PHE A 27 -17.57 -12.91 1.72
C PHE A 27 -16.24 -12.49 1.10
N TYR A 28 -16.15 -12.32 -0.21
CA TYR A 28 -14.97 -11.70 -0.82
C TYR A 28 -14.88 -10.25 -0.31
N PRO A 29 -13.85 -9.88 0.47
CA PRO A 29 -13.69 -8.50 0.84
C PRO A 29 -13.48 -7.73 -0.46
N LYS A 30 -14.42 -6.84 -0.79
CA LYS A 30 -14.18 -5.79 -1.77
C LYS A 30 -12.95 -5.07 -1.25
N THR A 31 -11.79 -5.31 -1.87
CA THR A 31 -10.54 -4.62 -1.53
C THR A 31 -10.91 -3.15 -1.47
N ALA A 32 -10.86 -2.58 -0.26
CA ALA A 32 -11.14 -1.17 -0.08
C ALA A 32 -10.17 -0.46 -1.00
N ALA A 33 -10.69 0.30 -1.97
CA ALA A 33 -9.85 1.22 -2.70
C ALA A 33 -9.15 2.06 -1.63
N THR A 34 -7.83 1.96 -1.55
CA THR A 34 -7.02 2.81 -0.68
C THR A 34 -7.55 4.23 -0.89
N PRO A 35 -8.10 4.89 0.16
CA PRO A 35 -8.51 6.28 0.01
C PRO A 35 -7.32 7.02 -0.59
N PRO A 36 -7.52 7.89 -1.60
CA PRO A 36 -6.40 8.60 -2.20
C PRO A 36 -5.56 9.16 -1.05
N GLY A 37 -4.33 8.64 -0.93
CA GLY A 37 -3.43 8.96 0.17
C GLY A 37 -3.47 10.47 0.34
N ALA A 38 -3.68 10.95 1.57
CA ALA A 38 -3.90 12.35 1.86
C ALA A 38 -3.04 13.19 0.92
N GLN A 39 -3.66 13.93 -0.01
CA GLN A 39 -2.98 14.72 -1.04
C GLN A 39 -2.36 15.98 -0.40
N GLY A 40 -1.67 15.79 0.72
CA GLY A 40 -0.84 16.78 1.36
C GLY A 40 0.45 16.90 0.57
N LYS A 41 0.83 18.14 0.28
CA LYS A 41 2.15 18.42 -0.27
C LYS A 41 3.22 18.02 0.74
N ILE A 42 4.25 17.32 0.29
CA ILE A 42 5.39 16.96 1.12
C ILE A 42 6.22 18.22 1.37
N ASN A 43 6.35 18.64 2.62
CA ASN A 43 7.30 19.68 2.96
C ASN A 43 8.74 19.13 2.84
N VAL A 44 9.38 19.40 1.70
CA VAL A 44 10.74 18.94 1.41
C VAL A 44 11.75 19.35 2.48
N ASP A 45 11.61 20.54 3.08
CA ASP A 45 12.53 21.00 4.14
C ASP A 45 12.44 20.09 5.37
N THR A 46 11.21 19.74 5.76
CA THR A 46 10.95 18.83 6.90
C THR A 46 11.45 17.42 6.61
N VAL A 47 11.24 16.92 5.39
CA VAL A 47 11.68 15.57 5.00
C VAL A 47 13.20 15.48 4.93
N CYS A 48 13.87 16.45 4.30
CA CYS A 48 15.33 16.48 4.21
C CYS A 48 15.99 16.63 5.59
N ARG A 49 15.43 17.46 6.48
CA ARG A 49 15.90 17.55 7.87
C ARG A 49 15.63 16.26 8.65
N GLY A 50 14.49 15.62 8.42
CA GLY A 50 14.14 14.34 9.05
C GLY A 50 15.08 13.21 8.63
N ALA A 51 15.60 13.23 7.40
CA ALA A 51 16.57 12.25 6.92
C ALA A 51 17.86 12.23 7.76
N LEU A 52 18.25 13.38 8.32
CA LEU A 52 19.43 13.47 9.20
C LEU A 52 19.34 12.56 10.43
N ALA A 53 18.13 12.21 10.88
CA ALA A 53 17.95 11.32 12.04
C ALA A 53 18.41 9.89 11.77
N TYR A 54 18.57 9.49 10.51
CA TYR A 54 18.91 8.13 10.10
C TYR A 54 20.17 8.07 9.24
N MET A 55 20.87 9.19 9.12
CA MET A 55 22.12 9.33 8.37
C MET A 55 23.22 9.79 9.31
N THR A 56 24.43 9.31 9.04
CA THR A 56 25.61 9.69 9.81
C THR A 56 26.46 10.65 8.99
N PHE A 57 26.74 11.82 9.55
CA PHE A 57 27.61 12.81 8.95
C PHE A 57 28.87 12.96 9.80
N THR A 58 29.98 13.32 9.15
CA THR A 58 31.25 13.58 9.82
C THR A 58 31.22 14.84 10.68
N ASP A 59 30.36 15.79 10.31
CA ASP A 59 30.26 17.11 10.91
C ASP A 59 28.92 17.77 10.52
N ALA A 60 28.60 18.87 11.21
CA ALA A 60 27.36 19.60 10.98
C ALA A 60 27.31 20.30 9.62
N ALA A 61 28.44 20.75 9.05
CA ALA A 61 28.45 21.43 7.75
C ALA A 61 28.09 20.44 6.63
N SER A 62 28.58 19.21 6.71
CA SER A 62 28.23 18.12 5.80
C SER A 62 26.72 17.78 5.82
N ALA A 63 26.08 17.85 6.99
CA ALA A 63 24.64 17.66 7.12
C ALA A 63 23.82 18.82 6.48
N GLU A 64 24.29 20.05 6.61
CA GLU A 64 23.64 21.21 5.97
C GLU A 64 23.80 21.20 4.44
N VAL A 65 24.96 20.77 3.93
CA VAL A 65 25.18 20.53 2.49
C VAL A 65 24.18 19.49 1.98
N PHE A 66 24.04 18.37 2.69
CA PHE A 66 23.07 17.34 2.32
C PHE A 66 21.63 17.86 2.31
N ILE A 67 21.22 18.70 3.26
CA ILE A 67 19.89 19.32 3.24
C ILE A 67 19.70 20.18 1.98
N ALA A 68 20.70 20.98 1.62
CA ALA A 68 20.63 21.82 0.42
C ALA A 68 20.48 20.97 -0.84
N GLU A 69 21.30 19.93 -0.99
CA GLU A 69 21.25 19.00 -2.12
C GLU A 69 19.93 18.21 -2.16
N CYS A 70 19.40 17.82 -1.00
CA CYS A 70 18.13 17.12 -0.90
C CYS A 70 16.97 18.02 -1.35
N LYS A 71 16.99 19.32 -1.02
CA LYS A 71 16.01 20.30 -1.49
C LYS A 71 16.12 20.58 -2.99
N GLU A 72 17.31 20.43 -3.57
CA GLU A 72 17.53 20.47 -5.02
C GLU A 72 17.06 19.19 -5.73
N GLY A 73 16.63 18.16 -4.98
CA GLY A 73 16.15 16.89 -5.54
C GLY A 73 17.26 15.91 -5.90
N LYS A 74 18.51 16.14 -5.44
CA LYS A 74 19.64 15.23 -5.68
C LYS A 74 19.57 13.92 -4.87
N HIS A 75 18.68 13.87 -3.89
CA HIS A 75 18.45 12.73 -3.01
C HIS A 75 17.00 12.21 -3.10
N PRO A 76 16.54 11.72 -4.27
CA PRO A 76 15.17 11.24 -4.43
C PRO A 76 14.84 10.07 -3.49
N GLU A 77 15.84 9.29 -3.07
CA GLU A 77 15.69 8.18 -2.12
C GLU A 77 15.08 8.61 -0.78
N VAL A 78 15.31 9.85 -0.35
CA VAL A 78 14.78 10.38 0.92
C VAL A 78 13.27 10.56 0.83
N ILE A 79 12.80 11.10 -0.28
CA ILE A 79 11.37 11.35 -0.53
C ILE A 79 10.63 10.02 -0.71
N GLU A 80 11.22 9.09 -1.46
CA GLU A 80 10.63 7.77 -1.66
C GLU A 80 10.53 6.97 -0.35
N ARG A 81 11.57 7.02 0.49
CA ARG A 81 11.51 6.40 1.82
C ARG A 81 10.42 7.04 2.67
N TYR A 82 10.32 8.37 2.68
CA TYR A 82 9.27 9.09 3.42
C TYR A 82 7.86 8.71 2.94
N LYS A 83 7.63 8.62 1.62
CA LYS A 83 6.35 8.17 1.06
C LYS A 83 6.00 6.75 1.50
N ALA A 84 6.99 5.86 1.54
CA ALA A 84 6.81 4.49 1.98
C ALA A 84 6.49 4.40 3.49
N GLU A 85 7.24 5.12 4.33
CA GLU A 85 7.02 5.17 5.79
C GLU A 85 5.65 5.75 6.15
N MET A 86 5.23 6.78 5.43
CA MET A 86 3.95 7.48 5.66
C MET A 86 2.77 6.85 4.89
N ASN A 87 3.02 5.75 4.15
CA ASN A 87 2.04 5.05 3.33
C ASN A 87 1.25 5.98 2.39
N LEU A 88 1.93 6.97 1.81
CA LEU A 88 1.33 8.02 0.98
C LEU A 88 1.10 7.57 -0.47
N GLY A 89 1.76 6.48 -0.89
CA GLY A 89 1.77 6.00 -2.26
C GLY A 89 2.33 7.04 -3.25
N ASP A 90 2.06 6.83 -4.54
CA ASP A 90 2.53 7.71 -5.63
C ASP A 90 1.81 9.08 -5.67
N GLY A 91 0.78 9.27 -4.85
CA GLY A 91 -0.09 10.45 -4.86
C GLY A 91 0.45 11.69 -4.14
N ALA A 92 1.53 11.56 -3.36
CA ALA A 92 2.11 12.68 -2.63
C ALA A 92 3.11 13.45 -3.50
N ALA A 93 2.73 14.66 -3.90
CA ALA A 93 3.59 15.63 -4.56
C ALA A 93 4.38 16.45 -3.53
N ILE A 94 5.54 16.94 -3.93
CA ILE A 94 6.40 17.85 -3.16
C ILE A 94 5.89 19.30 -3.33
#